data_AF-Q2HYN4-F1
#
_entry.id   AF-Q2HYN4-F1
#
_cell.length_a   1.000
_cell.length_b   1.000
_cell.length_c   1.000
_cell.angle_alpha   90.00
_cell.angle_beta   90.00
_cell.angle_gamma   90.00
#
_symmetry.space_group_name_H-M   'P 1'
#
loop_
_entity.id
_entity.type
_entity.pdbx_description
1 polymer ?
#
loop_
_entity_poly.entity_id
_entity_poly.type
_entity_poly.pdbx_seq_one_letter_code
_entity_poly.pdbx_strand_id
1 'polypeptide(L)'
;FMAGQPASGYYQFSIAATGDSRLVANQIDLKVKVSTKVAINNMDLSMVDKDQSIGAKTTRVEYPNKAKTSFLADSHQNFAMTFQLVDEATGLELTPHQTFVRLHNQKTGQEVVFVAEPDSKKL
;
A
#
# COMPACT_ATOMS: atom_id res chain seq x y z
N PHE A 1 10.19 23.93 -0.89
CA PHE A 1 9.90 22.83 0.05
C PHE A 1 9.02 23.39 1.17
N MET A 2 7.85 22.81 1.44
CA MET A 2 7.03 23.26 2.58
C MET A 2 7.65 22.76 3.88
N ALA A 3 7.95 23.66 4.82
CA ALA A 3 8.61 23.33 6.08
C ALA A 3 7.76 22.44 7.00
N GLY A 4 6.43 22.53 6.90
CA GLY A 4 5.51 21.82 7.79
C GLY A 4 5.30 20.33 7.50
N GLN A 5 5.86 19.79 6.40
CA GLN A 5 5.76 18.38 5.99
C GLN A 5 4.40 17.73 6.35
N PRO A 6 3.27 18.28 5.85
CA PRO A 6 1.96 17.73 6.17
C PRO A 6 1.83 16.28 5.69
N ALA A 7 1.05 15.48 6.40
CA ALA A 7 0.74 14.10 6.00
C ALA A 7 0.06 14.05 4.62
N SER A 8 0.06 12.89 3.97
CA SER A 8 -0.64 12.75 2.69
C SER A 8 -2.15 12.96 2.88
N GLY A 9 -2.75 13.80 2.03
CA GLY A 9 -4.16 14.12 2.16
C GLY A 9 -4.60 15.28 1.30
N TYR A 10 -5.87 15.63 1.46
CA TYR A 10 -6.48 16.80 0.83
C TYR A 10 -6.56 17.93 1.84
N TYR A 11 -5.97 19.06 1.49
CA TYR A 11 -5.96 20.26 2.32
C TYR A 11 -6.66 21.39 1.57
N GLN A 12 -7.39 22.21 2.32
CA GLN A 12 -7.97 23.45 1.83
C GLN A 12 -7.42 24.60 2.66
N PHE A 13 -6.71 25.50 2.00
CA PHE A 13 -6.19 26.72 2.59
C PHE A 13 -7.10 27.87 2.21
N SER A 14 -7.45 28.72 3.16
CA SER A 14 -8.10 30.01 2.87
C SER A 14 -7.11 31.11 3.18
N ILE A 15 -6.75 31.89 2.18
CA ILE A 15 -5.79 32.97 2.28
C ILE A 15 -6.57 34.26 2.23
N ALA A 16 -6.57 35.01 3.31
CA ALA A 16 -7.18 36.34 3.39
C ALA A 16 -6.09 37.41 3.50
N ALA A 17 -6.07 38.36 2.58
CA ALA A 17 -5.24 39.56 2.66
C ALA A 17 -5.98 40.62 3.48
N THR A 18 -5.37 41.07 4.59
CA THR A 18 -5.91 42.14 5.44
C THR A 18 -5.23 43.46 5.11
N GLY A 19 -6.01 44.55 5.03
CA GLY A 19 -5.52 45.86 4.59
C GLY A 19 -6.64 46.81 4.16
N ASP A 20 -6.44 47.52 3.05
CA ASP A 20 -7.41 48.47 2.49
C ASP A 20 -8.75 47.80 2.14
N SER A 21 -9.86 48.39 2.59
CA SER A 21 -11.22 47.88 2.37
C SER A 21 -11.67 47.93 0.90
N ARG A 22 -10.89 48.57 0.02
CA ARG A 22 -11.12 48.61 -1.43
C ARG A 22 -10.59 47.39 -2.18
N LEU A 23 -9.90 46.47 -1.51
CA LEU A 23 -9.40 45.23 -2.12
C LEU A 23 -10.57 44.31 -2.47
N VAL A 24 -10.79 44.10 -3.76
CA VAL A 24 -11.75 43.12 -4.29
C VAL A 24 -11.04 41.77 -4.45
N ALA A 25 -11.70 40.66 -4.11
CA ALA A 25 -11.13 39.31 -4.06
C ALA A 25 -9.96 39.15 -3.05
N ASN A 26 -10.13 39.72 -1.85
CA ASN A 26 -9.15 39.62 -0.76
C ASN A 26 -9.08 38.24 -0.10
N GLN A 27 -9.94 37.28 -0.47
CA GLN A 27 -9.94 35.91 0.02
C GLN A 27 -9.86 34.92 -1.14
N ILE A 28 -8.94 33.96 -1.05
CA ILE A 28 -8.75 32.89 -2.03
C ILE A 28 -8.71 31.55 -1.30
N ASP A 29 -9.48 30.59 -1.80
CA ASP A 29 -9.43 29.21 -1.36
C ASP A 29 -8.55 28.37 -2.28
N LEU A 30 -7.59 27.65 -1.71
CA LEU A 30 -6.59 26.86 -2.40
C LEU A 30 -6.70 25.39 -1.98
N LYS A 31 -7.04 24.51 -2.92
CA LYS A 31 -7.09 23.06 -2.70
C LYS A 31 -5.74 22.46 -3.04
N VAL A 32 -5.11 21.82 -2.06
CA VAL A 32 -3.79 21.21 -2.21
C VAL A 32 -3.91 19.72 -1.92
N LYS A 33 -3.43 18.89 -2.84
CA LYS A 33 -3.29 17.45 -2.66
C LYS A 33 -1.84 17.13 -2.33
N VAL A 34 -1.60 16.63 -1.14
CA VAL A 34 -0.30 16.13 -0.71
C VAL A 34 -0.26 14.63 -0.99
N SER A 35 0.61 14.21 -1.90
CA SER A 35 0.80 12.81 -2.26
C SER A 35 2.03 12.26 -1.54
N THR A 36 1.96 10.98 -1.16
CA THR A 36 3.10 10.24 -0.63
C THR A 36 3.50 9.10 -1.56
N LYS A 37 4.72 8.61 -1.39
CA LYS A 37 5.22 7.42 -2.07
C LYS A 37 5.12 6.23 -1.11
N VAL A 38 4.57 5.14 -1.63
CA VAL A 38 4.35 3.92 -0.85
C VAL A 38 5.51 2.96 -1.08
N ALA A 39 6.05 2.40 0.00
CA ALA A 39 7.02 1.32 -0.03
C ALA A 39 6.38 0.02 0.45
N ILE A 40 6.80 -1.10 -0.15
CA ILE A 40 6.40 -2.45 0.25
C ILE A 40 7.51 -3.02 1.14
N ASN A 41 7.17 -3.26 2.40
CA ASN A 41 8.04 -3.88 3.38
C ASN A 41 7.52 -5.28 3.73
N ASN A 42 8.40 -6.12 4.26
CA ASN A 42 8.02 -7.39 4.89
C ASN A 42 7.12 -8.28 4.02
N MET A 43 7.42 -8.39 2.72
CA MET A 43 6.68 -9.28 1.83
C MET A 43 7.15 -10.72 2.03
N ASP A 44 6.32 -11.50 2.69
CA ASP A 44 6.54 -12.91 3.02
C ASP A 44 5.59 -13.78 2.20
N LEU A 45 6.16 -14.79 1.53
CA LEU A 45 5.44 -15.78 0.74
C LEU A 45 5.60 -17.14 1.40
N SER A 46 4.50 -17.77 1.78
CA SER A 46 4.49 -18.96 2.62
C SER A 46 3.71 -20.08 1.95
N MET A 47 4.28 -21.28 2.00
CA MET A 47 3.53 -22.52 1.75
C MET A 47 3.18 -23.17 3.08
N VAL A 48 1.89 -23.36 3.31
CA VAL A 48 1.33 -23.88 4.57
C VAL A 48 0.66 -25.21 4.28
N ASP A 49 1.09 -26.26 4.97
CA ASP A 49 0.41 -27.56 4.88
C ASP A 49 -1.00 -27.47 5.45
N LYS A 50 -1.96 -28.06 4.76
CA LYS A 50 -3.37 -28.02 5.13
C LYS A 50 -3.64 -28.78 6.43
N ASP A 51 -2.90 -29.84 6.70
CA ASP A 51 -3.00 -30.60 7.95
C ASP A 51 -2.09 -30.06 9.07
N GLN A 52 -1.31 -29.00 8.77
CA GLN A 52 -0.34 -28.36 9.66
C GLN A 52 0.70 -29.33 10.27
N SER A 53 0.90 -30.50 9.65
CA SER A 53 1.87 -31.50 10.12
C SER A 53 3.32 -31.02 9.94
N ILE A 54 3.56 -30.15 8.96
CA ILE A 54 4.85 -29.53 8.66
C ILE A 54 4.74 -28.00 8.81
N GLY A 55 5.75 -27.40 9.45
CA GLY A 55 5.83 -25.95 9.62
C GLY A 55 5.86 -25.19 8.29
N ALA A 56 5.26 -24.00 8.26
CA ALA A 56 5.15 -23.19 7.06
C ALA A 56 6.53 -22.83 6.48
N LYS A 57 6.69 -23.03 5.16
CA LYS A 57 7.90 -22.62 4.44
C LYS A 57 7.76 -21.18 3.97
N THR A 58 8.26 -20.26 4.78
CA THR A 58 8.23 -18.82 4.49
C THR A 58 9.47 -18.37 3.72
N THR A 59 9.27 -17.63 2.64
CA THR A 59 10.33 -16.96 1.87
C THR A 59 10.05 -15.47 1.83
N ARG A 60 10.98 -14.68 2.37
CA ARG A 60 10.90 -13.23 2.32
C ARG A 60 11.42 -12.70 0.98
N VAL A 61 10.70 -11.75 0.41
CA VAL A 61 11.01 -11.10 -0.86
C VAL A 61 11.12 -9.61 -0.64
N GLU A 62 12.16 -9.00 -1.18
CA GLU A 62 12.37 -7.56 -1.10
C GLU A 62 11.97 -6.91 -2.42
N TYR A 63 11.06 -5.94 -2.39
CA TYR A 63 10.75 -5.15 -3.57
C TYR A 63 11.98 -4.31 -3.99
N PRO A 64 12.30 -4.17 -5.30
CA PRO A 64 11.58 -4.65 -6.49
C PRO A 64 12.03 -6.03 -6.99
N ASN A 65 12.74 -6.81 -6.18
CA ASN A 65 13.28 -8.10 -6.59
C ASN A 65 12.18 -9.17 -6.68
N LYS A 66 12.41 -10.16 -7.54
CA LYS A 66 11.57 -11.35 -7.64
C LYS A 66 12.04 -12.41 -6.64
N ALA A 67 11.12 -13.29 -6.24
CA ALA A 67 11.49 -14.49 -5.50
C ALA A 67 12.51 -15.33 -6.29
N LYS A 68 13.50 -15.89 -5.57
CA LYS A 68 14.59 -16.67 -6.19
C LYS A 68 14.12 -17.98 -6.83
N THR A 69 13.01 -18.53 -6.35
CA THR A 69 12.46 -19.82 -6.77
C THR A 69 10.98 -19.71 -7.05
N SER A 70 10.48 -20.54 -7.97
CA SER A 70 9.05 -20.74 -8.14
C SER A 70 8.47 -21.47 -6.93
N PHE A 71 7.21 -21.16 -6.64
CA PHE A 71 6.44 -21.80 -5.60
C PHE A 71 5.49 -22.83 -6.21
N LEU A 72 5.38 -24.00 -5.59
CA LEU A 72 4.44 -25.05 -5.98
C LEU A 72 3.40 -25.16 -4.87
N ALA A 73 2.13 -25.00 -5.22
CA ALA A 73 1.00 -25.28 -4.33
C ALA A 73 0.10 -26.31 -5.01
N ASP A 74 -0.33 -27.31 -4.25
CA ASP A 74 -1.23 -28.37 -4.69
C ASP A 74 -2.43 -28.49 -3.73
N SER A 75 -3.18 -29.58 -3.79
CA SER A 75 -4.36 -29.78 -2.93
C SER A 75 -4.04 -29.92 -1.43
N HIS A 76 -2.79 -30.20 -1.08
CA HIS A 76 -2.32 -30.38 0.31
C HIS A 76 -1.68 -29.11 0.86
N GLN A 77 -1.28 -28.16 0.00
CA GLN A 77 -0.59 -26.94 0.41
C GLN A 77 -1.40 -25.69 0.07
N ASN A 78 -1.59 -24.82 1.05
CA ASN A 78 -2.13 -23.49 0.85
C ASN A 78 -0.99 -22.50 0.61
N PHE A 79 -1.21 -21.57 -0.32
CA PHE A 79 -0.34 -20.43 -0.52
C PHE A 79 -0.83 -19.24 0.30
N ALA A 80 0.04 -18.70 1.16
CA ALA A 80 -0.23 -17.51 1.94
C ALA A 80 0.77 -16.40 1.57
N MET A 81 0.28 -15.17 1.48
CA MET A 81 1.11 -14.00 1.21
C MET A 81 0.75 -12.91 2.20
N THR A 82 1.77 -12.34 2.83
CA THR A 82 1.64 -11.19 3.73
C THR A 82 2.63 -10.11 3.31
N PHE A 83 2.22 -8.85 3.38
CA PHE A 83 3.10 -7.72 3.07
C PHE A 83 2.64 -6.51 3.89
N GLN A 84 3.55 -5.57 4.09
CA GLN A 84 3.29 -4.31 4.77
C GLN A 84 3.46 -3.16 3.80
N LEU A 85 2.55 -2.19 3.85
CA LEU A 85 2.64 -0.97 3.07
C LEU A 85 2.95 0.17 4.03
N VAL A 86 4.00 0.92 3.73
CA VAL A 86 4.43 2.06 4.54
C VAL A 86 4.61 3.29 3.66
N ASP A 87 4.43 4.46 4.26
CA ASP A 87 4.86 5.72 3.68
C ASP A 87 6.40 5.79 3.68
N GLU A 88 7.01 6.02 2.53
CA GLU A 88 8.47 6.07 2.38
C GLU A 88 9.11 7.26 3.11
N ALA A 89 8.40 8.37 3.27
CA ALA A 89 8.90 9.56 3.93
C ALA A 89 8.83 9.48 5.46
N THR A 90 7.79 8.84 6.01
CA THR A 90 7.56 8.79 7.47
C THR A 90 7.83 7.42 8.08
N GLY A 91 7.87 6.36 7.28
CA GLY A 91 7.97 4.97 7.73
C GLY A 91 6.70 4.44 8.41
N LEU A 92 5.63 5.24 8.48
CA LEU A 92 4.37 4.84 9.09
C LEU A 92 3.59 3.89 8.19
N GLU A 93 2.92 2.91 8.80
CA GLU A 93 2.04 2.00 8.06
C GLU A 93 0.87 2.75 7.42
N LEU A 94 0.62 2.42 6.15
CA LEU A 94 -0.42 3.01 5.33
C LEU A 94 -1.40 1.94 4.90
N THR A 95 -2.70 2.23 5.01
CA THR A 95 -3.76 1.40 4.43
C THR A 95 -4.30 2.10 3.18
N PRO A 96 -3.97 1.60 1.97
CA PRO A 96 -4.52 2.17 0.74
C PRO A 96 -6.03 1.97 0.66
N HIS A 97 -6.71 2.82 -0.14
CA HIS A 97 -8.13 2.67 -0.40
C HIS A 97 -8.47 1.31 -1.03
N GLN A 98 -7.63 0.83 -1.96
CA GLN A 98 -7.78 -0.47 -2.60
C GLN A 98 -6.41 -1.08 -2.88
N THR A 99 -6.28 -2.37 -2.63
CA THR A 99 -5.09 -3.16 -2.93
C THR A 99 -5.51 -4.46 -3.60
N PHE A 100 -4.91 -4.77 -4.75
CA PHE A 100 -5.26 -5.93 -5.55
C PHE A 100 -4.05 -6.84 -5.77
N VAL A 101 -4.29 -8.15 -5.69
CA VAL A 101 -3.32 -9.19 -6.01
C VAL A 101 -3.77 -9.86 -7.29
N ARG A 102 -2.96 -9.77 -8.34
CA ARG A 102 -3.26 -10.36 -9.64
C ARG A 102 -2.40 -11.57 -9.90
N LEU A 103 -3.05 -12.72 -10.12
CA LEU A 103 -2.41 -13.93 -10.63
C LEU A 103 -2.66 -14.01 -12.13
N HIS A 104 -1.60 -14.13 -12.92
CA HIS A 104 -1.67 -14.15 -14.37
C HIS A 104 -1.05 -15.44 -14.93
N ASN A 105 -1.83 -16.18 -15.71
CA ASN A 105 -1.38 -17.37 -16.42
C ASN A 105 -0.76 -16.97 -17.76
N GLN A 106 0.58 -17.04 -17.85
CA GLN A 106 1.32 -16.65 -19.05
C GLN A 106 1.02 -17.52 -20.28
N LYS A 107 0.51 -18.75 -20.11
CA LYS A 107 0.22 -19.65 -21.23
C LYS A 107 -1.14 -19.36 -21.86
N THR A 108 -2.16 -19.15 -21.02
CA THR A 108 -3.54 -18.94 -21.49
C THR A 108 -3.93 -17.47 -21.57
N GLY A 109 -3.13 -16.56 -21.00
CA GLY A 109 -3.44 -15.14 -20.87
C GLY A 109 -4.54 -14.83 -19.85
N GLN A 110 -5.05 -15.84 -19.14
CA GLN A 110 -6.09 -15.65 -18.13
C GLN A 110 -5.51 -15.03 -16.87
N GLU A 111 -6.32 -14.21 -16.20
CA GLU A 111 -5.97 -13.61 -14.93
C GLU A 111 -7.10 -13.71 -13.92
N VAL A 112 -6.71 -13.73 -12.65
CA VAL A 112 -7.62 -13.65 -11.51
C VAL A 112 -7.10 -12.57 -10.58
N VAL A 113 -8.02 -11.72 -10.13
CA VAL A 113 -7.72 -10.60 -9.23
C VAL A 113 -8.40 -10.84 -7.89
N PHE A 114 -7.59 -10.79 -6.84
CA PHE A 114 -8.04 -10.86 -5.46
C PHE A 114 -7.90 -9.49 -4.80
N VAL A 115 -8.79 -9.18 -3.86
CA VAL A 115 -8.68 -7.98 -3.01
C VAL A 115 -7.84 -8.36 -1.78
N ALA A 116 -6.84 -7.55 -1.47
CA ALA A 116 -6.04 -7.74 -0.25
C ALA A 116 -6.75 -7.07 0.94
N GLU A 117 -6.88 -7.81 2.03
CA GLU A 117 -7.52 -7.34 3.26
C GLU A 117 -6.45 -6.99 4.31
N PRO A 118 -6.57 -5.85 5.02
CA PRO A 118 -5.69 -5.54 6.14
C PRO A 118 -5.95 -6.49 7.31
N ASP A 119 -4.89 -6.92 8.01
CA ASP A 119 -5.02 -7.82 9.16
C ASP A 119 -5.84 -7.17 10.29
N SER A 120 -6.76 -7.93 10.88
CA SER A 120 -7.74 -7.47 11.86
C SER A 120 -7.13 -7.06 13.20
N LYS A 121 -5.82 -7.23 13.40
CA LYS A 121 -5.09 -6.81 14.60
C LYS A 121 -5.06 -5.30 14.82
N LYS A 122 -5.64 -4.51 13.91
CA LYS A 122 -5.79 -3.06 13.97
C LYS A 122 -7.24 -2.57 14.15
N LEU A 123 -8.18 -3.45 14.51
CA LEU A 123 -9.51 -3.07 14.99
C LEU A 123 -9.56 -2.93 16.51
#